data_AF-A0A1G9AD76-F1
#
_entry.id   AF-A0A1G9AD76-F1
#
_cell.length_a   1.000
_cell.length_b   1.000
_cell.length_c   1.000
_cell.angle_alpha   90.00
_cell.angle_beta   90.00
_cell.angle_gamma   90.00
#
_symmetry.space_group_name_H-M   'P 1'
#
loop_
_entity.id
_entity.type
_entity.pdbx_description
1 polymer ?
#
loop_
_entity_poly.entity_id
_entity_poly.type
_entity_poly.pdbx_seq_one_letter_code
_entity_poly.pdbx_strand_id
1 'polypeptide(L)'
;MSQRISNRPSRNRGKAGRFPWLRLVAWLSLAVAFVVGMIWQQPDYGRLLQQAFPKGEITVLEGASGDQFQLVLGDREYVLSLAETQGYGGPMLVATRIGASGRIVDTHLLTHNETPGYILRFNEGKFYRQFDGKPVNRNIRLGDDIDALSGATLTSRGLTTAVREAAHNSVEHFELPANWLEPGFNAGLKELMAILLFAAAFMNKRVPRKHQKRYNQALSVASVVLIGYWLNSALSIALIGSLLLGYIPSPQQHLLWYIMLMGSLGAILFLGRNVYCSQLCPFHQFQRWLHQLSGMNMQLYPWLKQRLKLVTNTLLWLSLMLIFLS
;
A
#
# COMPACT_ATOMS: atom_id res chain seq x y z
N MET A 1 -30.53 62.72 -4.37
CA MET A 1 -31.42 62.11 -3.35
C MET A 1 -30.83 60.74 -3.00
N SER A 2 -30.32 60.65 -1.78
CA SER A 2 -29.50 59.55 -1.26
C SER A 2 -30.38 58.39 -0.81
N GLN A 3 -30.12 57.16 -1.27
CA GLN A 3 -30.52 55.96 -0.54
C GLN A 3 -29.29 55.08 -0.30
N ARG A 4 -28.69 55.30 0.87
CA ARG A 4 -27.76 54.39 1.52
C ARG A 4 -28.48 53.07 1.78
N ILE A 5 -28.20 52.05 0.98
CA ILE A 5 -28.46 50.66 1.38
C ILE A 5 -27.40 50.35 2.44
N SER A 6 -27.84 50.31 3.70
CA SER A 6 -26.99 50.01 4.84
C SER A 6 -26.42 48.59 4.69
N ASN A 7 -25.11 48.50 4.40
CA ASN A 7 -24.35 47.27 4.58
C ASN A 7 -24.28 46.98 6.09
N ARG A 8 -25.23 46.20 6.61
CA ARG A 8 -25.03 45.52 7.89
C ARG A 8 -23.90 44.53 7.70
N PRO A 9 -22.81 44.57 8.50
CA PRO A 9 -21.85 43.50 8.48
C PRO A 9 -22.57 42.27 9.04
N SER A 10 -22.88 41.29 8.20
CA SER A 10 -23.28 39.96 8.67
C SER A 10 -22.05 39.34 9.31
N ARG A 11 -21.78 39.75 10.56
CA ARG A 11 -20.79 39.16 11.45
C ARG A 11 -21.36 37.83 11.95
N ASN A 12 -21.74 36.96 11.02
CA ASN A 12 -22.02 35.58 11.33
C ASN A 12 -20.67 34.88 11.37
N ARG A 13 -19.98 35.04 12.51
CA ARG A 13 -18.94 34.11 12.96
C ARG A 13 -19.63 32.75 13.07
N GLY A 14 -19.76 32.06 11.94
CA GLY A 14 -20.15 30.66 11.91
C GLY A 14 -19.22 29.94 12.86
N LYS A 15 -19.82 29.33 13.89
CA LYS A 15 -19.20 28.66 15.02
C LYS A 15 -18.28 27.52 14.53
N ALA A 16 -17.12 27.86 13.97
CA ALA A 16 -16.15 26.94 13.39
C ALA A 16 -15.18 26.37 14.45
N GLY A 17 -15.72 26.07 15.64
CA GLY A 17 -14.94 25.56 16.76
C GLY A 17 -15.84 24.82 17.73
N ARG A 18 -16.76 23.97 17.24
CA ARG A 18 -17.80 23.49 18.13
C ARG A 18 -17.30 22.54 19.21
N PHE A 19 -16.19 21.81 19.04
CA PHE A 19 -15.62 20.99 20.12
C PHE A 19 -14.11 20.73 19.91
N PRO A 20 -13.20 21.56 20.47
CA PRO A 20 -11.76 21.30 20.42
C PRO A 20 -11.38 19.97 21.11
N TRP A 21 -12.14 19.58 22.15
CA TRP A 21 -11.96 18.31 22.85
C TRP A 21 -12.17 17.09 21.94
N LEU A 22 -13.08 17.15 20.97
CA LEU A 22 -13.30 16.04 20.02
C LEU A 22 -12.05 15.75 19.18
N ARG A 23 -11.27 16.78 18.83
CA ARG A 23 -10.01 16.57 18.12
C ARG A 23 -8.97 15.91 19.03
N LEU A 24 -8.90 16.35 20.28
CA LEU A 24 -7.98 15.80 21.27
C LEU A 24 -8.31 14.32 21.56
N VAL A 25 -9.59 13.99 21.72
CA VAL A 25 -10.06 12.60 21.85
C VAL A 25 -9.78 11.77 20.61
N ALA A 26 -9.97 12.33 19.40
CA ALA A 26 -9.66 11.62 18.16
C ALA A 26 -8.16 11.31 18.03
N TRP A 27 -7.27 12.23 18.40
CA TRP A 27 -5.83 12.00 18.42
C TRP A 27 -5.39 11.03 19.52
N LEU A 28 -5.93 11.18 20.74
CA LEU A 28 -5.64 10.27 21.86
C LEU A 28 -6.08 8.85 21.54
N SER A 29 -7.30 8.68 21.01
CA SER A 29 -7.75 7.37 20.57
C SER A 29 -6.82 6.78 19.52
N LEU A 30 -6.38 7.55 18.51
CA LEU A 30 -5.44 7.04 17.49
C LEU A 30 -4.11 6.60 18.11
N ALA A 31 -3.59 7.35 19.08
CA ALA A 31 -2.38 6.98 19.80
C ALA A 31 -2.58 5.69 20.61
N VAL A 32 -3.71 5.56 21.31
CA VAL A 32 -4.06 4.33 22.03
C VAL A 32 -4.19 3.15 21.06
N ALA A 33 -4.91 3.33 19.94
CA ALA A 33 -5.07 2.29 18.93
C ALA A 33 -3.72 1.86 18.34
N PHE A 34 -2.82 2.81 18.07
CA PHE A 34 -1.47 2.51 17.61
C PHE A 34 -0.66 1.68 18.63
N VAL A 35 -0.70 2.05 19.92
CA VAL A 35 -0.01 1.32 20.98
C VAL A 35 -0.61 -0.07 21.17
N VAL A 36 -1.95 -0.18 21.17
CA VAL A 36 -2.65 -1.47 21.27
C VAL A 36 -2.29 -2.34 20.07
N GLY A 37 -2.31 -1.79 18.85
CA GLY A 37 -1.89 -2.48 17.63
C GLY A 37 -0.50 -3.07 17.76
N MET A 38 0.48 -2.26 18.17
CA MET A 38 1.85 -2.75 18.34
C MET A 38 2.02 -3.84 19.41
N ILE A 39 1.18 -3.84 20.46
CA ILE A 39 1.25 -4.85 21.53
C ILE A 39 0.48 -6.12 21.14
N TRP A 40 -0.63 -6.00 20.40
CA TRP A 40 -1.53 -7.11 20.05
C TRP A 40 -1.21 -7.79 18.71
N GLN A 41 -0.34 -7.21 17.87
CA GLN A 41 -0.01 -7.75 16.55
C GLN A 41 0.87 -9.02 16.54
N GLN A 42 1.23 -9.61 17.68
CA GLN A 42 1.92 -10.91 17.70
C GLN A 42 0.94 -12.00 17.21
N PRO A 43 1.06 -12.51 15.97
CA PRO A 43 0.10 -13.47 15.45
C PRO A 43 0.27 -14.78 16.23
N ASP A 44 -0.83 -15.35 16.73
CA ASP A 44 -0.82 -16.71 17.26
C ASP A 44 -0.67 -17.68 16.08
N TYR A 45 0.59 -17.90 15.69
CA TYR A 45 0.95 -18.76 14.56
C TYR A 45 0.42 -20.18 14.75
N GLY A 46 0.40 -20.70 15.98
CA GLY A 46 -0.10 -22.04 16.28
C GLY A 46 -1.56 -22.18 15.87
N ARG A 47 -2.41 -21.23 16.28
CA ARG A 47 -3.84 -21.23 15.89
C ARG A 47 -4.04 -21.08 14.39
N LEU A 48 -3.30 -20.17 13.75
CA LEU A 48 -3.42 -19.91 12.31
C LEU A 48 -2.98 -21.11 11.48
N LEU A 49 -1.87 -21.75 11.85
CA LEU A 49 -1.38 -22.95 11.19
C LEU A 49 -2.31 -24.14 11.43
N GLN A 50 -2.89 -24.31 12.62
CA GLN A 50 -3.87 -25.37 12.86
C GLN A 50 -5.14 -25.21 12.02
N GLN A 51 -5.55 -23.96 11.74
CA GLN A 51 -6.68 -23.70 10.84
C GLN A 51 -6.35 -24.05 9.38
N ALA A 52 -5.13 -23.76 8.92
CA ALA A 52 -4.68 -24.12 7.58
C ALA A 52 -4.40 -25.62 7.42
N PHE A 53 -3.89 -26.28 8.46
CA PHE A 53 -3.49 -27.69 8.47
C PHE A 53 -4.18 -28.47 9.62
N PRO A 54 -5.50 -28.68 9.58
CA PRO A 54 -6.26 -29.23 10.70
C PRO A 54 -5.91 -30.68 11.08
N LYS A 55 -5.30 -31.43 10.17
CA LYS A 55 -4.89 -32.84 10.36
C LYS A 55 -3.39 -33.01 10.66
N GLY A 56 -2.64 -31.91 10.74
CA GLY A 56 -1.21 -31.95 10.94
C GLY A 56 -0.83 -31.78 12.41
N GLU A 57 0.20 -32.51 12.84
CA GLU A 57 0.91 -32.19 14.08
C GLU A 57 1.98 -31.14 13.75
N ILE A 58 1.94 -30.01 14.48
CA ILE A 58 2.81 -28.85 14.23
C ILE A 58 3.70 -28.64 15.44
N THR A 59 5.01 -28.62 15.23
CA THR A 59 6.01 -28.33 16.27
C THR A 59 6.92 -27.18 15.81
N VAL A 60 7.38 -26.36 16.76
CA VAL A 60 8.28 -25.24 16.46
C VAL A 60 9.67 -25.80 16.14
N LEU A 61 10.29 -25.30 15.08
CA LEU A 61 11.64 -25.69 14.67
C LEU A 61 12.65 -24.71 15.30
N GLU A 62 13.13 -25.04 16.50
CA GLU A 62 14.08 -24.19 17.24
C GLU A 62 15.42 -24.05 16.49
N GLY A 63 15.92 -22.82 16.38
CA GLY A 63 17.20 -22.51 15.73
C GLY A 63 17.12 -22.32 14.21
N ALA A 64 15.94 -22.34 13.61
CA ALA A 64 15.75 -22.03 12.19
C ALA A 64 15.83 -20.51 11.92
N SER A 65 16.26 -20.15 10.70
CA SER A 65 16.22 -18.76 10.23
C SER A 65 14.76 -18.33 9.98
N GLY A 66 14.24 -17.41 10.79
CA GLY A 66 12.84 -16.95 10.71
C GLY A 66 11.83 -17.92 11.35
N ASP A 67 10.54 -17.63 11.16
CA ASP A 67 9.44 -18.38 11.78
C ASP A 67 9.18 -19.70 11.02
N GLN A 68 9.83 -20.79 11.45
CA GLN A 68 9.69 -22.12 10.85
C GLN A 68 9.13 -23.17 11.82
N PHE A 69 8.34 -24.09 11.27
CA PHE A 69 7.66 -25.16 12.00
C PHE A 69 7.81 -26.48 11.25
N GLN A 70 7.87 -27.59 11.99
CA GLN A 70 7.75 -28.91 11.41
C GLN A 70 6.27 -29.28 11.35
N LEU A 71 5.83 -29.86 10.23
CA LEU A 71 4.48 -30.35 10.01
C LEU A 71 4.53 -31.83 9.67
N VAL A 72 3.90 -32.65 10.50
CA VAL A 72 3.75 -34.09 10.26
C VAL A 72 2.33 -34.36 9.81
N LEU A 73 2.17 -34.91 8.61
CA LEU A 73 0.87 -35.29 8.02
C LEU A 73 0.92 -36.78 7.66
N GLY A 74 0.40 -37.62 8.55
CA GLY A 74 0.58 -39.07 8.44
C GLY A 74 2.07 -39.42 8.55
N ASP A 75 2.59 -40.20 7.61
CA ASP A 75 4.02 -40.62 7.59
C ASP A 75 4.94 -39.63 6.86
N ARG A 76 4.47 -38.42 6.54
CA ARG A 76 5.27 -37.44 5.78
C ARG A 76 5.54 -36.20 6.61
N GLU A 77 6.80 -35.82 6.64
CA GLU A 77 7.28 -34.60 7.27
C GLU A 77 7.45 -33.48 6.23
N TYR A 78 7.10 -32.27 6.65
CA TYR A 78 7.24 -31.05 5.88
C TYR A 78 7.80 -29.96 6.77
N VAL A 79 8.47 -28.99 6.14
CA VAL A 79 8.81 -27.72 6.77
C VAL A 79 7.76 -26.70 6.38
N LEU A 80 7.20 -26.00 7.36
CA LEU A 80 6.38 -24.83 7.17
C LEU A 80 7.25 -23.60 7.45
N SER A 81 7.44 -22.74 6.46
CA SER A 81 8.08 -21.44 6.67
C SER A 81 7.07 -20.32 6.50
N LEU A 82 7.07 -19.39 7.45
CA LEU A 82 6.23 -18.21 7.43
C LEU A 82 7.02 -17.00 6.93
N ALA A 83 6.32 -16.11 6.22
CA ALA A 83 6.81 -14.79 5.90
C ALA A 83 5.67 -13.77 5.89
N GLU A 84 5.94 -12.61 6.47
CA GLU A 84 5.02 -11.48 6.51
C GLU A 84 5.46 -10.40 5.54
N THR A 85 4.53 -9.89 4.73
CA THR A 85 4.83 -8.86 3.72
C THR A 85 3.68 -7.89 3.55
N GLN A 86 3.92 -6.82 2.79
CA GLN A 86 2.90 -5.82 2.49
C GLN A 86 2.19 -6.10 1.15
N GLY A 87 0.86 -6.23 1.19
CA GLY A 87 -0.03 -6.28 0.03
C GLY A 87 -0.61 -4.93 -0.38
N TYR A 88 -1.67 -4.97 -1.18
CA TYR A 88 -2.47 -3.79 -1.52
C TYR A 88 -3.31 -3.31 -0.34
N GLY A 89 -3.95 -4.24 0.37
CA GLY A 89 -4.88 -3.95 1.47
C GLY A 89 -4.23 -3.74 2.83
N GLY A 90 -2.99 -4.19 3.00
CA GLY A 90 -2.30 -4.18 4.30
C GLY A 90 -1.25 -5.29 4.38
N PRO A 91 -0.71 -5.54 5.59
CA PRO A 91 0.11 -6.70 5.87
C PRO A 91 -0.60 -8.01 5.52
N MET A 92 0.18 -9.02 5.17
CA MET A 92 -0.27 -10.38 4.90
C MET A 92 0.77 -11.39 5.37
N LEU A 93 0.29 -12.49 5.94
CA LEU A 93 1.10 -13.61 6.38
C LEU A 93 0.87 -14.82 5.47
N VAL A 94 1.95 -15.40 4.96
CA VAL A 94 1.91 -16.59 4.10
C VAL A 94 2.69 -17.72 4.75
N ALA A 95 2.10 -18.92 4.77
CA ALA A 95 2.80 -20.17 5.05
C ALA A 95 3.16 -20.88 3.75
N THR A 96 4.43 -21.23 3.59
CA THR A 96 4.92 -22.04 2.47
C THR A 96 5.28 -23.41 3.00
N ARG A 97 4.64 -24.46 2.48
CA ARG A 97 4.94 -25.84 2.85
C ARG A 97 5.98 -26.40 1.92
N ILE A 98 7.04 -26.95 2.48
CA ILE A 98 8.22 -27.42 1.76
C ILE A 98 8.41 -28.89 2.09
N GLY A 99 8.54 -29.72 1.06
CA GLY A 99 8.79 -31.15 1.22
C GLY A 99 10.26 -31.46 1.48
N ALA A 100 10.55 -32.68 1.92
CA ALA A 100 11.89 -33.16 2.25
C ALA A 100 12.96 -32.93 1.16
N SER A 101 12.57 -32.81 -0.11
CA SER A 101 13.48 -32.49 -1.22
C SER A 101 13.87 -31.01 -1.33
N GLY A 102 13.50 -30.15 -0.39
CA GLY A 102 13.70 -28.70 -0.48
C GLY A 102 12.89 -28.03 -1.60
N ARG A 103 11.67 -28.53 -1.86
CA ARG A 103 10.77 -28.03 -2.91
C ARG A 103 9.43 -27.61 -2.31
N ILE A 104 8.90 -26.50 -2.81
CA ILE A 104 7.59 -25.99 -2.43
C ILE A 104 6.52 -27.01 -2.83
N VAL A 105 5.65 -27.36 -1.90
CA VAL A 105 4.51 -28.27 -2.12
C VAL A 105 3.26 -27.45 -2.39
N ASP A 106 2.97 -26.49 -1.52
CA ASP A 106 1.89 -25.52 -1.67
C ASP A 106 2.14 -24.28 -0.78
N THR A 107 1.29 -23.27 -0.96
CA THR A 107 1.35 -21.99 -0.25
C THR A 107 -0.03 -21.63 0.27
N HIS A 108 -0.11 -21.17 1.51
CA HIS A 108 -1.36 -20.82 2.19
C HIS A 108 -1.30 -19.37 2.68
N LEU A 109 -2.27 -18.57 2.27
CA LEU A 109 -2.43 -17.21 2.78
C LEU A 109 -3.17 -17.29 4.13
N LEU A 110 -2.47 -17.01 5.24
CA LEU A 110 -3.00 -17.16 6.59
C LEU A 110 -3.79 -15.94 7.05
N THR A 111 -3.23 -14.74 6.86
CA THR A 111 -3.87 -13.47 7.21
C THR A 111 -3.68 -12.46 6.09
N HIS A 112 -4.69 -11.62 5.86
CA HIS A 112 -4.62 -10.55 4.87
C HIS A 112 -5.73 -9.51 5.08
N ASN A 113 -5.51 -8.30 4.59
CA ASN A 113 -6.53 -7.25 4.47
C ASN A 113 -6.92 -6.96 3.00
N GLU A 114 -6.64 -7.89 2.11
CA GLU A 114 -6.95 -7.79 0.67
C GLU A 114 -8.45 -7.79 0.37
N THR A 115 -8.82 -7.23 -0.79
CA THR A 115 -10.23 -7.21 -1.22
C THR A 115 -10.73 -8.64 -1.49
N PRO A 116 -11.84 -9.09 -0.88
CA PRO A 116 -12.30 -10.48 -0.97
C PRO A 116 -12.46 -11.00 -2.40
N GLY A 117 -12.98 -10.18 -3.31
CA GLY A 117 -13.16 -10.56 -4.72
C GLY A 117 -11.84 -10.86 -5.46
N TYR A 118 -10.72 -10.25 -5.08
CA TYR A 118 -9.42 -10.60 -5.64
C TYR A 118 -8.88 -11.91 -5.04
N ILE A 119 -9.04 -12.13 -3.73
CA ILE A 119 -8.60 -13.37 -3.07
C ILE A 119 -9.31 -14.59 -3.63
N LEU A 120 -10.61 -14.49 -3.91
CA LEU A 120 -11.34 -15.57 -4.59
C LEU A 120 -10.65 -15.95 -5.92
N ARG A 121 -10.25 -14.95 -6.72
CA ARG A 121 -9.53 -15.17 -7.98
C ARG A 121 -8.13 -15.76 -7.80
N PHE A 122 -7.44 -15.45 -6.70
CA PHE A 122 -6.16 -16.09 -6.36
C PHE A 122 -6.36 -17.57 -5.99
N ASN A 123 -7.37 -17.87 -5.16
CA ASN A 123 -7.67 -19.21 -4.68
C ASN A 123 -8.21 -20.15 -5.77
N GLU A 124 -9.12 -19.66 -6.61
CA GLU A 124 -9.68 -20.42 -7.73
C GLU A 124 -8.74 -20.48 -8.94
N GLY A 125 -7.83 -19.50 -9.02
CA GLY A 125 -6.92 -19.34 -10.14
C GLY A 125 -5.74 -20.31 -10.12
N LYS A 126 -4.81 -20.05 -11.04
CA LYS A 126 -3.54 -20.80 -11.13
C LYS A 126 -2.39 -20.12 -10.39
N PHE A 127 -2.63 -18.98 -9.74
CA PHE A 127 -1.56 -18.14 -9.20
C PHE A 127 -0.66 -18.90 -8.23
N TYR A 128 -1.24 -19.54 -7.21
CA TYR A 128 -0.47 -20.30 -6.22
C TYR A 128 0.22 -21.53 -6.80
N ARG A 129 -0.40 -22.20 -7.79
CA ARG A 129 0.18 -23.38 -8.45
C ARG A 129 1.47 -23.09 -9.21
N GLN A 130 1.76 -21.83 -9.47
CA GLN A 130 3.03 -21.44 -10.08
C GLN A 130 4.21 -21.68 -9.13
N PHE A 131 3.99 -21.72 -7.81
CA PHE A 131 5.04 -21.99 -6.83
C PHE A 131 5.32 -23.49 -6.66
N ASP A 132 4.32 -24.35 -6.88
CA ASP A 132 4.40 -25.79 -6.68
C ASP A 132 5.60 -26.40 -7.42
N GLY A 133 6.39 -27.18 -6.69
CA GLY A 133 7.58 -27.87 -7.19
C GLY A 133 8.81 -26.98 -7.38
N LYS A 134 8.72 -25.65 -7.22
CA LYS A 134 9.90 -24.79 -7.30
C LYS A 134 10.84 -25.08 -6.12
N PRO A 135 12.15 -25.18 -6.35
CA PRO A 135 13.12 -25.40 -5.29
C PRO A 135 13.31 -24.11 -4.47
N VAL A 136 13.52 -24.28 -3.17
CA VAL A 136 13.62 -23.16 -2.23
C VAL A 136 14.84 -22.26 -2.47
N ASN A 137 15.85 -22.76 -3.16
CA ASN A 137 17.10 -22.04 -3.41
C ASN A 137 17.19 -21.36 -4.79
N ARG A 138 16.06 -21.16 -5.50
CA ARG A 138 16.02 -20.49 -6.80
C ARG A 138 15.35 -19.13 -6.75
N ASN A 139 15.44 -18.41 -7.86
CA ASN A 139 14.69 -17.17 -8.07
C ASN A 139 13.18 -17.44 -8.07
N ILE A 140 12.46 -16.56 -7.37
CA ILE A 140 11.01 -16.47 -7.36
C ILE A 140 10.67 -14.98 -7.53
N ARG A 141 10.61 -14.52 -8.79
CA ARG A 141 10.37 -13.11 -9.15
C ARG A 141 9.08 -12.94 -9.93
N LEU A 142 8.27 -11.96 -9.51
CA LEU A 142 7.05 -11.60 -10.23
C LEU A 142 7.39 -10.98 -11.59
N GLY A 143 6.83 -11.51 -12.66
CA GLY A 143 7.05 -11.09 -14.05
C GLY A 143 8.13 -11.89 -14.79
N ASP A 144 9.00 -12.58 -14.05
CA ASP A 144 10.02 -13.47 -14.63
C ASP A 144 9.66 -14.94 -14.38
N ASP A 145 9.48 -15.32 -13.11
CA ASP A 145 9.22 -16.70 -12.68
C ASP A 145 7.75 -16.98 -12.35
N ILE A 146 7.00 -15.92 -12.05
CA ILE A 146 5.60 -15.94 -11.58
C ILE A 146 4.81 -14.87 -12.31
N ASP A 147 3.73 -15.27 -12.98
CA ASP A 147 2.79 -14.36 -13.63
C ASP A 147 1.88 -13.66 -12.61
N ALA A 148 1.71 -12.36 -12.78
CA ALA A 148 0.82 -11.55 -11.95
C ALA A 148 -0.67 -11.77 -12.32
N LEU A 149 -1.54 -11.72 -11.32
CA LEU A 149 -2.98 -11.73 -11.54
C LEU A 149 -3.44 -10.35 -12.05
N SER A 150 -4.10 -10.31 -13.22
CA SER A 150 -4.56 -9.07 -13.84
C SER A 150 -5.53 -8.30 -12.92
N GLY A 151 -5.20 -7.03 -12.66
CA GLY A 151 -5.94 -6.15 -11.76
C GLY A 151 -5.49 -6.22 -10.29
N ALA A 152 -4.65 -7.19 -9.91
CA ALA A 152 -4.16 -7.38 -8.54
C ALA A 152 -2.62 -7.42 -8.47
N THR A 153 -1.95 -6.54 -9.20
CA THR A 153 -0.47 -6.55 -9.32
C THR A 153 0.24 -6.33 -7.98
N LEU A 154 -0.27 -5.43 -7.14
CA LEU A 154 0.33 -5.14 -5.83
C LEU A 154 0.19 -6.33 -4.88
N THR A 155 -0.99 -6.94 -4.81
CA THR A 155 -1.23 -8.19 -4.08
C THR A 155 -0.38 -9.34 -4.61
N SER A 156 -0.29 -9.50 -5.94
CA SER A 156 0.56 -10.53 -6.58
C SER A 156 2.03 -10.36 -6.19
N ARG A 157 2.51 -9.11 -6.11
CA ARG A 157 3.87 -8.79 -5.68
C ARG A 157 4.09 -9.14 -4.22
N GLY A 158 3.17 -8.75 -3.32
CA GLY A 158 3.22 -9.11 -1.90
C GLY A 158 3.30 -10.62 -1.70
N LEU A 159 2.36 -11.37 -2.29
CA LEU A 159 2.34 -12.83 -2.21
C LEU A 159 3.62 -13.48 -2.75
N THR A 160 4.10 -13.02 -3.91
CA THR A 160 5.35 -13.57 -4.50
C THR A 160 6.56 -13.28 -3.61
N THR A 161 6.63 -12.08 -3.02
CA THR A 161 7.68 -11.71 -2.08
C THR A 161 7.61 -12.55 -0.81
N ALA A 162 6.42 -12.79 -0.26
CA ALA A 162 6.23 -13.61 0.95
C ALA A 162 6.65 -15.06 0.70
N VAL A 163 6.16 -15.67 -0.38
CA VAL A 163 6.54 -17.06 -0.73
C VAL A 163 8.04 -17.17 -0.99
N ARG A 164 8.64 -16.18 -1.66
CA ARG A 164 10.09 -16.14 -1.86
C ARG A 164 10.84 -16.08 -0.54
N GLU A 165 10.47 -15.18 0.36
CA GLU A 165 11.14 -15.03 1.66
C GLU A 165 11.00 -16.29 2.52
N ALA A 166 9.78 -16.85 2.62
CA ALA A 166 9.55 -18.11 3.31
C ALA A 166 10.37 -19.27 2.70
N ALA A 167 10.42 -19.38 1.37
CA ALA A 167 11.26 -20.38 0.72
C ALA A 167 12.75 -20.17 1.03
N HIS A 168 13.26 -18.96 0.87
CA HIS A 168 14.67 -18.63 1.06
C HIS A 168 15.13 -18.83 2.51
N ASN A 169 14.26 -18.57 3.49
CA ASN A 169 14.52 -18.83 4.91
C ASN A 169 14.78 -20.31 5.21
N SER A 170 14.16 -21.23 4.47
CA SER A 170 14.36 -22.68 4.66
C SER A 170 15.60 -23.24 3.97
N VAL A 171 16.36 -22.44 3.22
CA VAL A 171 17.54 -22.92 2.47
C VAL A 171 18.61 -23.51 3.38
N GLU A 172 18.83 -22.90 4.55
CA GLU A 172 19.75 -23.39 5.57
C GLU A 172 19.33 -24.76 6.11
N HIS A 173 18.03 -24.96 6.37
CA HIS A 173 17.48 -26.22 6.86
C HIS A 173 17.72 -27.39 5.89
N PHE A 174 17.69 -27.14 4.57
CA PHE A 174 17.93 -28.16 3.55
C PHE A 174 19.39 -28.24 3.09
N GLU A 175 20.31 -27.50 3.72
CA GLU A 175 21.73 -27.43 3.35
C GLU A 175 21.96 -27.12 1.86
N LEU A 176 21.07 -26.31 1.26
CA LEU A 176 21.14 -25.98 -0.15
C LEU A 176 21.97 -24.71 -0.40
N PRO A 177 22.74 -24.64 -1.49
CA PRO A 177 23.43 -23.40 -1.86
C PRO A 177 22.44 -22.34 -2.33
N ALA A 178 22.64 -21.09 -1.92
CA ALA A 178 21.85 -19.95 -2.35
C ALA A 178 22.08 -19.60 -3.83
N ASN A 179 21.19 -20.08 -4.71
CA ASN A 179 21.29 -19.91 -6.16
C ASN A 179 20.29 -18.89 -6.71
N TRP A 180 19.92 -17.90 -5.89
CA TRP A 180 19.11 -16.77 -6.32
C TRP A 180 19.96 -15.53 -6.56
N LEU A 181 19.46 -14.67 -7.43
CA LEU A 181 19.97 -13.33 -7.64
C LEU A 181 19.31 -12.43 -6.62
N GLU A 182 20.09 -11.72 -5.82
CA GLU A 182 19.55 -10.66 -4.98
C GLU A 182 18.84 -9.61 -5.86
N PRO A 183 17.68 -9.10 -5.44
CA PRO A 183 17.02 -8.02 -6.17
C PRO A 183 17.87 -6.76 -6.07
N GLY A 184 18.61 -6.44 -7.14
CA GLY A 184 19.37 -5.20 -7.27
C GLY A 184 18.48 -3.96 -7.38
N PHE A 185 19.09 -2.77 -7.28
CA PHE A 185 18.40 -1.50 -7.58
C PHE A 185 18.07 -1.42 -9.06
N ASN A 186 16.88 -1.86 -9.43
CA ASN A 186 16.37 -1.71 -10.79
C ASN A 186 15.80 -0.29 -10.97
N ALA A 187 16.68 0.71 -11.06
CA ALA A 187 16.31 2.05 -11.50
C ALA A 187 15.96 1.99 -13.00
N GLY A 188 14.68 1.78 -13.30
CA GLY A 188 14.19 1.67 -14.66
C GLY A 188 13.67 2.99 -15.23
N LEU A 189 13.07 2.88 -16.41
CA LEU A 189 12.43 4.02 -17.08
C LEU A 189 11.26 4.59 -16.25
N LYS A 190 10.58 3.75 -15.45
CA LYS A 190 9.43 4.18 -14.64
C LYS A 190 9.87 5.16 -13.56
N GLU A 191 10.94 4.85 -12.84
CA GLU A 191 11.54 5.66 -11.80
C GLU A 191 12.04 6.99 -12.37
N LEU A 192 12.73 6.96 -13.51
CA LEU A 192 13.19 8.16 -14.20
C LEU A 192 12.02 9.07 -14.59
N MET A 193 10.95 8.51 -15.16
CA MET A 193 9.75 9.27 -15.56
C MET A 193 9.02 9.87 -14.36
N ALA A 194 8.95 9.14 -13.25
CA ALA A 194 8.43 9.66 -11.99
C ALA A 194 9.23 10.86 -11.47
N ILE A 195 10.56 10.78 -11.46
CA ILE A 195 11.44 11.87 -11.06
C ILE A 195 11.23 13.09 -11.98
N LEU A 196 11.18 12.87 -13.29
CA LEU A 196 10.97 13.94 -14.27
C LEU A 196 9.61 14.62 -14.12
N LEU A 197 8.55 13.88 -13.77
CA LEU A 197 7.24 14.47 -13.46
C LEU A 197 7.29 15.35 -12.21
N PHE A 198 7.93 14.90 -11.14
CA PHE A 198 8.10 15.70 -9.93
C PHE A 198 8.95 16.94 -10.18
N ALA A 199 10.05 16.80 -10.94
CA ALA A 199 10.88 17.93 -11.36
C ALA A 199 10.08 18.95 -12.18
N ALA A 200 9.27 18.49 -13.14
CA ALA A 200 8.38 19.35 -13.91
C ALA A 200 7.38 20.08 -13.00
N ALA A 201 6.68 19.35 -12.12
CA ALA A 201 5.72 19.97 -11.20
C ALA A 201 6.37 21.00 -10.25
N PHE A 202 7.62 20.75 -9.83
CA PHE A 202 8.42 21.70 -9.04
C PHE A 202 8.76 22.96 -9.84
N MET A 203 9.12 22.80 -11.12
CA MET A 203 9.47 23.89 -12.04
C MET A 203 8.26 24.70 -12.53
N ASN A 204 7.03 24.27 -12.27
CA ASN A 204 5.82 24.93 -12.78
C ASN A 204 5.77 26.44 -12.48
N LYS A 205 6.25 26.90 -11.31
CA LYS A 205 6.29 28.33 -10.97
C LYS A 205 7.30 29.13 -11.80
N ARG A 206 8.34 28.49 -12.34
CA ARG A 206 9.39 29.12 -13.17
C ARG A 206 8.97 29.28 -14.64
N VAL A 207 7.88 28.63 -15.07
CA VAL A 207 7.41 28.71 -16.45
C VAL A 207 6.80 30.10 -16.74
N PRO A 208 7.16 30.77 -17.85
CA PRO A 208 6.58 32.06 -18.21
C PRO A 208 5.05 32.01 -18.35
N ARG A 209 4.37 33.08 -17.91
CA ARG A 209 2.89 33.16 -17.90
C ARG A 209 2.25 32.88 -19.27
N LYS A 210 2.92 33.25 -20.37
CA LYS A 210 2.48 33.00 -21.76
C LYS A 210 2.30 31.50 -22.06
N HIS A 211 3.13 30.63 -21.46
CA HIS A 211 3.13 29.18 -21.72
C HIS A 211 2.47 28.37 -20.61
N GLN A 212 2.09 29.00 -19.49
CA GLN A 212 1.60 28.33 -18.30
C GLN A 212 0.36 27.45 -18.54
N LYS A 213 -0.59 27.90 -19.37
CA LYS A 213 -1.81 27.12 -19.67
C LYS A 213 -1.46 25.80 -20.40
N ARG A 214 -0.62 25.90 -21.44
CA ARG A 214 -0.17 24.73 -22.22
C ARG A 214 0.68 23.79 -21.36
N TYR A 215 1.58 24.35 -20.55
CA TYR A 215 2.42 23.59 -19.63
C TYR A 215 1.59 22.78 -18.64
N ASN A 216 0.61 23.42 -17.98
CA ASN A 216 -0.26 22.74 -17.04
C ASN A 216 -1.11 21.65 -17.72
N GLN A 217 -1.58 21.87 -18.95
CA GLN A 217 -2.31 20.84 -19.70
C GLN A 217 -1.42 19.65 -20.05
N ALA A 218 -0.20 19.90 -20.54
CA ALA A 218 0.77 18.85 -20.84
C ALA A 218 1.13 18.04 -19.60
N LEU A 219 1.38 18.73 -18.47
CA LEU A 219 1.63 18.09 -17.19
C LEU A 219 0.44 17.26 -16.73
N SER A 220 -0.79 17.79 -16.81
CA SER A 220 -2.01 17.04 -16.46
C SER A 220 -2.16 15.75 -17.27
N VAL A 221 -1.95 15.81 -18.59
CA VAL A 221 -2.05 14.65 -19.48
C VAL A 221 -0.95 13.64 -19.16
N ALA A 222 0.29 14.11 -19.03
CA ALA A 222 1.43 13.28 -18.66
C ALA A 222 1.19 12.59 -17.31
N SER A 223 0.65 13.31 -16.31
CA SER A 223 0.33 12.75 -15.01
C SER A 223 -0.73 11.64 -15.08
N VAL A 224 -1.81 11.81 -15.84
CA VAL A 224 -2.85 10.77 -15.97
C VAL A 224 -2.31 9.54 -16.72
N VAL A 225 -1.59 9.75 -17.82
CA VAL A 225 -1.05 8.65 -18.63
C VAL A 225 0.05 7.91 -17.88
N LEU A 226 1.02 8.64 -17.34
CA LEU A 226 2.16 8.03 -16.64
C LEU A 226 1.72 7.48 -15.29
N ILE A 227 1.27 8.31 -14.34
CA ILE A 227 0.97 7.83 -12.98
C ILE A 227 -0.30 6.96 -12.97
N GLY A 228 -1.35 7.38 -13.68
CA GLY A 228 -2.65 6.72 -13.64
C GLY A 228 -2.74 5.42 -14.43
N TYR A 229 -2.05 5.30 -15.57
CA TYR A 229 -2.13 4.11 -16.41
C TYR A 229 -0.84 3.29 -16.40
N TRP A 230 0.31 3.92 -16.65
CA TRP A 230 1.53 3.18 -16.93
C TRP A 230 2.34 2.77 -15.68
N LEU A 231 2.53 3.69 -14.74
CA LEU A 231 3.18 3.42 -13.46
C LEU A 231 2.23 2.70 -12.49
N ASN A 232 0.92 2.97 -12.58
CA ASN A 232 -0.15 2.37 -11.77
C ASN A 232 0.21 2.29 -10.27
N SER A 233 0.84 3.34 -9.76
CA SER A 233 1.31 3.43 -8.37
C SER A 233 0.80 4.74 -7.78
N ALA A 234 -0.26 4.63 -6.98
CA ALA A 234 -0.81 5.74 -6.22
C ALA A 234 -0.35 5.67 -4.77
N LEU A 235 -0.05 6.83 -4.17
CA LEU A 235 0.13 6.92 -2.72
C LEU A 235 -1.21 6.62 -2.03
N SER A 236 -1.25 5.58 -1.21
CA SER A 236 -2.42 5.18 -0.42
C SER A 236 -2.21 5.45 1.08
N ILE A 237 -3.31 5.58 1.81
CA ILE A 237 -3.28 5.70 3.28
C ILE A 237 -2.79 4.40 3.92
N ALA A 238 -3.12 3.24 3.33
CA ALA A 238 -2.68 1.94 3.82
C ALA A 238 -1.14 1.81 3.83
N LEU A 239 -0.46 2.26 2.77
CA LEU A 239 1.01 2.27 2.70
C LEU A 239 1.66 3.22 3.72
N ILE A 240 1.00 4.35 4.02
CA ILE A 240 1.48 5.27 5.05
C ILE A 240 1.24 4.66 6.44
N GLY A 241 0.09 4.04 6.66
CA GLY A 241 -0.26 3.38 7.91
C GLY A 241 0.63 2.16 8.21
N SER A 242 0.95 1.34 7.20
CA SER A 242 1.88 0.22 7.35
C SER A 242 3.28 0.70 7.72
N LEU A 243 3.76 1.79 7.11
CA LEU A 243 5.03 2.41 7.47
C LEU A 243 5.03 2.89 8.94
N LEU A 244 3.92 3.44 9.42
CA LEU A 244 3.79 3.86 10.82
C LEU A 244 3.84 2.68 11.80
N LEU A 245 3.28 1.53 11.41
CA LEU A 245 3.32 0.29 12.18
C LEU A 245 4.68 -0.43 12.15
N GLY A 246 5.68 0.12 11.45
CA GLY A 246 7.02 -0.45 11.39
C GLY A 246 7.26 -1.39 10.20
N TYR A 247 6.26 -1.63 9.35
CA TYR A 247 6.43 -2.35 8.10
C TYR A 247 7.15 -1.47 7.08
N ILE A 248 8.49 -1.56 7.04
CA ILE A 248 9.33 -0.84 6.08
C ILE A 248 9.52 -1.72 4.84
N PRO A 249 8.86 -1.44 3.71
CA PRO A 249 9.03 -2.23 2.50
C PRO A 249 10.47 -2.11 1.97
N SER A 250 11.00 -3.18 1.38
CA SER A 250 12.38 -3.17 0.85
C SER A 250 12.56 -2.09 -0.24
N PRO A 251 13.53 -1.14 -0.09
CA PRO A 251 13.72 -0.05 -1.04
C PRO A 251 13.99 -0.49 -2.47
N GLN A 252 14.65 -1.64 -2.64
CA GLN A 252 15.00 -2.21 -3.93
C GLN A 252 13.75 -2.60 -4.74
N GLN A 253 12.68 -3.04 -4.07
CA GLN A 253 11.46 -3.55 -4.72
C GLN A 253 10.36 -2.49 -4.82
N HIS A 254 10.43 -1.45 -3.99
CA HIS A 254 9.42 -0.39 -3.88
C HIS A 254 9.96 1.01 -4.20
N LEU A 255 11.04 1.10 -4.99
CA LEU A 255 11.74 2.35 -5.30
C LEU A 255 10.80 3.45 -5.83
N LEU A 256 9.88 3.10 -6.73
CA LEU A 256 8.89 4.04 -7.25
C LEU A 256 8.02 4.67 -6.15
N TRP A 257 7.59 3.87 -5.17
CA TRP A 257 6.78 4.37 -4.06
C TRP A 257 7.57 5.35 -3.20
N TYR A 258 8.85 5.05 -2.93
CA TYR A 258 9.75 5.97 -2.23
C TYR A 258 9.95 7.28 -3.00
N ILE A 259 10.06 7.23 -4.33
CA ILE A 259 10.13 8.44 -5.16
C ILE A 259 8.84 9.26 -5.04
N MET A 260 7.66 8.63 -5.10
CA MET A 260 6.38 9.32 -4.92
C MET A 260 6.27 9.95 -3.53
N LEU A 261 6.62 9.19 -2.48
CA LEU A 261 6.54 9.63 -1.09
C LEU A 261 7.50 10.80 -0.84
N MET A 262 8.78 10.62 -1.13
CA MET A 262 9.81 11.65 -0.95
C MET A 262 9.56 12.87 -1.82
N GLY A 263 9.11 12.69 -3.06
CA GLY A 263 8.72 13.79 -3.93
C GLY A 263 7.55 14.61 -3.36
N SER A 264 6.56 13.93 -2.77
CA SER A 264 5.40 14.59 -2.15
C SER A 264 5.77 15.34 -0.86
N LEU A 265 6.55 14.72 0.03
CA LEU A 265 7.02 15.31 1.28
C LEU A 265 8.00 16.45 1.00
N GLY A 266 8.95 16.24 0.09
CA GLY A 266 9.90 17.26 -0.35
C GLY A 266 9.18 18.48 -0.92
N ALA A 267 8.16 18.29 -1.76
CA ALA A 267 7.36 19.40 -2.27
C ALA A 267 6.64 20.19 -1.15
N ILE A 268 6.16 19.51 -0.10
CA ILE A 268 5.55 20.17 1.07
C ILE A 268 6.61 20.96 1.83
N LEU A 269 7.79 20.39 2.08
CA LEU A 269 8.87 21.04 2.83
C LEU A 269 9.44 22.25 2.08
N PHE A 270 9.72 22.12 0.78
CA PHE A 270 10.39 23.18 0.00
C PHE A 270 9.43 24.22 -0.58
N LEU A 271 8.21 23.86 -0.99
CA LEU A 271 7.23 24.79 -1.59
C LEU A 271 6.10 25.18 -0.63
N GLY A 272 6.01 24.55 0.56
CA GLY A 272 4.92 24.78 1.50
C GLY A 272 3.56 24.26 1.02
N ARG A 273 3.51 23.36 0.02
CA ARG A 273 2.25 22.85 -0.56
C ARG A 273 2.37 21.43 -1.07
N ASN A 274 1.26 20.69 -1.06
CA ASN A 274 1.18 19.36 -1.62
C ASN A 274 1.07 19.40 -3.16
N VAL A 275 2.22 19.31 -3.84
CA VAL A 275 2.30 19.31 -5.31
C VAL A 275 1.73 18.03 -5.91
N TYR A 276 1.87 16.89 -5.23
CA TYR A 276 1.31 15.63 -5.71
C TYR A 276 -0.20 15.75 -5.90
N CYS A 277 -0.95 16.08 -4.85
CA CYS A 277 -2.41 16.15 -4.92
C CYS A 277 -2.93 17.26 -5.85
N SER A 278 -2.19 18.37 -5.99
CA SER A 278 -2.65 19.53 -6.76
C SER A 278 -2.26 19.51 -8.24
N GLN A 279 -1.21 18.78 -8.63
CA GLN A 279 -0.65 18.83 -9.99
C GLN A 279 -0.37 17.46 -10.60
N LEU A 280 -0.01 16.45 -9.80
CA LEU A 280 0.41 15.16 -10.33
C LEU A 280 -0.63 14.05 -10.14
N CYS A 281 -1.52 14.17 -9.17
CA CYS A 281 -2.51 13.15 -8.86
C CYS A 281 -3.47 12.95 -10.05
N PRO A 282 -3.53 11.75 -10.64
CA PRO A 282 -4.42 11.47 -11.79
C PRO A 282 -5.88 11.78 -11.48
N PHE A 283 -6.33 11.46 -10.26
CA PHE A 283 -7.70 11.69 -9.83
C PHE A 283 -8.08 13.19 -9.83
N HIS A 284 -7.18 14.05 -9.36
CA HIS A 284 -7.41 15.49 -9.39
C HIS A 284 -7.53 16.02 -10.82
N GLN A 285 -6.68 15.54 -11.72
CA GLN A 285 -6.70 15.95 -13.12
C GLN A 285 -7.96 15.47 -13.84
N PHE A 286 -8.37 14.23 -13.57
CA PHE A 286 -9.62 13.69 -14.11
C PHE A 286 -10.84 14.48 -13.64
N GLN A 287 -10.92 14.81 -12.34
CA GLN A 287 -11.97 15.69 -11.80
C GLN A 287 -12.00 17.05 -12.49
N ARG A 288 -10.83 17.64 -12.74
CA ARG A 288 -10.72 18.93 -13.44
C ARG A 288 -11.23 18.85 -14.88
N TRP A 289 -10.92 17.78 -15.60
CA TRP A 289 -11.43 17.55 -16.96
C TRP A 289 -12.93 17.32 -16.98
N LEU A 290 -13.48 16.51 -16.04
CA LEU A 290 -14.92 16.34 -15.88
C LEU A 290 -15.65 17.65 -15.58
N HIS A 291 -15.06 18.52 -14.77
CA HIS A 291 -15.60 19.86 -14.53
C HIS A 291 -15.58 20.72 -15.80
N GLN A 292 -14.49 20.67 -16.58
CA GLN A 292 -14.41 21.39 -17.86
C GLN A 292 -15.40 20.88 -18.90
N LEU A 293 -15.67 19.58 -18.92
CA LEU A 293 -16.64 18.96 -19.81
C LEU A 293 -18.08 19.26 -19.39
N SER A 294 -18.39 19.16 -18.10
CA SER A 294 -19.76 19.38 -17.60
C SER A 294 -20.14 20.86 -17.55
N GLY A 295 -19.17 21.78 -17.40
CA GLY A 295 -19.43 23.21 -17.23
C GLY A 295 -20.19 23.55 -15.94
N MET A 296 -20.49 22.56 -15.09
CA MET A 296 -21.29 22.73 -13.89
C MET A 296 -20.45 23.29 -12.74
N ASN A 297 -20.72 24.54 -12.38
CA ASN A 297 -20.14 25.17 -11.19
C ASN A 297 -21.10 25.05 -10.00
N MET A 298 -21.16 23.87 -9.38
CA MET A 298 -21.99 23.67 -8.19
C MET A 298 -21.33 24.32 -6.97
N GLN A 299 -21.79 25.49 -6.58
CA GLN A 299 -21.38 26.11 -5.33
C GLN A 299 -22.04 25.38 -4.15
N LEU A 300 -21.25 24.60 -3.41
CA LEU A 300 -21.72 23.91 -2.21
C LEU A 300 -22.10 24.93 -1.13
N TYR A 301 -23.29 24.80 -0.55
CA TYR A 301 -23.76 25.64 0.54
C TYR A 301 -22.77 25.58 1.74
N PRO A 302 -22.52 26.69 2.47
CA PRO A 302 -21.50 26.73 3.53
C PRO A 302 -21.65 25.64 4.61
N TRP A 303 -22.88 25.28 4.99
CA TRP A 303 -23.09 24.16 5.92
C TRP A 303 -22.60 22.84 5.34
N LEU A 304 -22.79 22.63 4.03
CA LEU A 304 -22.59 21.33 3.38
C LEU A 304 -21.11 21.07 3.23
N LYS A 305 -20.36 22.13 2.90
CA LYS A 305 -18.90 22.13 2.92
C LYS A 305 -18.35 21.78 4.30
N GLN A 306 -18.93 22.31 5.38
CA GLN A 306 -18.50 21.98 6.75
C GLN A 306 -18.81 20.52 7.11
N ARG A 307 -20.00 20.03 6.77
CA ARG A 307 -20.39 18.63 7.00
C ARG A 307 -19.53 17.65 6.20
N LEU A 308 -19.28 17.92 4.92
CA LEU A 308 -18.40 17.10 4.09
C LEU A 308 -16.98 17.03 4.67
N LYS A 309 -16.43 18.16 5.13
CA LYS A 309 -15.11 18.16 5.78
C LYS A 309 -15.10 17.30 7.05
N LEU A 310 -16.16 17.35 7.85
CA LEU A 310 -16.28 16.49 9.03
C LEU A 310 -16.34 15.02 8.62
N VAL A 311 -17.18 14.66 7.65
CA VAL A 311 -17.30 13.30 7.12
C VAL A 311 -15.95 12.78 6.62
N THR A 312 -15.24 13.55 5.78
CA THR A 312 -13.92 13.16 5.27
C THR A 312 -12.91 12.93 6.40
N ASN A 313 -12.88 13.81 7.41
CA ASN A 313 -11.99 13.64 8.55
C ASN A 313 -12.36 12.43 9.42
N THR A 314 -13.66 12.17 9.61
CA THR A 314 -14.14 10.99 10.33
C THR A 314 -13.80 9.70 9.58
N LEU A 315 -13.94 9.68 8.25
CA LEU A 315 -13.53 8.54 7.43
C LEU A 315 -12.02 8.32 7.47
N LEU A 316 -11.22 9.39 7.45
CA LEU A 316 -9.77 9.29 7.59
C LEU A 316 -9.37 8.73 8.98
N TRP A 317 -9.99 9.24 10.04
CA TRP A 317 -9.78 8.74 11.40
C TRP A 317 -10.18 7.27 11.53
N LEU A 318 -11.35 6.89 10.99
CA LEU A 318 -11.82 5.51 10.99
C LEU A 318 -10.91 4.59 10.17
N SER A 319 -10.42 5.05 9.02
CA SER A 319 -9.47 4.30 8.20
C SER A 319 -8.16 4.05 8.95
N LEU A 320 -7.62 5.05 9.65
CA LEU A 320 -6.40 4.88 10.45
C LEU A 320 -6.64 4.01 11.68
N MET A 321 -7.81 4.11 12.30
CA MET A 321 -8.23 3.21 13.38
C MET A 321 -8.23 1.75 12.96
N LEU A 322 -8.84 1.48 11.80
CA LEU A 322 -8.86 0.13 11.25
C LEU A 322 -7.44 -0.37 10.96
N ILE A 323 -6.58 0.47 10.35
CA ILE A 323 -5.20 0.08 10.06
C ILE A 323 -4.42 -0.20 11.36
N PHE A 324 -4.57 0.61 12.39
CA PHE A 324 -3.83 0.40 13.65
C PHE A 324 -4.36 -0.75 14.51
N LEU A 325 -5.60 -1.19 14.28
CA LEU A 325 -6.22 -2.30 15.01
C LEU A 325 -6.28 -3.61 14.21
N SER A 326 -5.87 -3.59 12.94
CA SER A 326 -5.79 -4.75 12.06
C SER A 326 -4.45 -5.44 12.17
#